data_AF-A0A365H619-F1
#
_entry.id   AF-A0A365H619-F1
#
_cell.length_a   1.000
_cell.length_b   1.000
_cell.length_c   1.000
_cell.angle_alpha   90.00
_cell.angle_beta   90.00
_cell.angle_gamma   90.00
#
_symmetry.space_group_name_H-M   'P 1'
#
loop_
_entity.id
_entity.type
_entity.pdbx_description
1 polymer ?
#
loop_
_entity_poly.entity_id
_entity_poly.type
_entity_poly.pdbx_seq_one_letter_code
_entity_poly.pdbx_strand_id
1 'polypeptide(L)'
;MPTDSADDPWRRLSHLLVERRVHLGSEYDDRKKFCAATGLNYKLVQDIEKVRRRNFAPPTLAKIEKGYRWRPGSIRDVLAGGEPTPDGSPIDIAARPADIELQPGHTGYPRWVGDDPFLRHIWDFDDAPEAERRFAGHAVLLLRSVAE
;
A
#
# COMPACT_ATOMS: atom_id res chain seq x y z
N MET A 1 32.39 -19.26 13.53
CA MET A 1 32.16 -18.10 12.66
C MET A 1 31.06 -18.50 11.68
N PRO A 2 29.83 -17.98 11.75
CA PRO A 2 28.82 -18.32 10.76
C PRO A 2 29.12 -17.53 9.49
N THR A 3 29.29 -18.25 8.38
CA THR A 3 29.52 -17.70 7.04
C THR A 3 28.29 -16.93 6.59
N ASP A 4 28.38 -15.60 6.61
CA ASP A 4 27.47 -14.72 5.88
C ASP A 4 27.83 -14.86 4.39
N SER A 5 27.44 -15.99 3.79
CA SER A 5 27.77 -16.27 2.40
C SER A 5 26.96 -15.33 1.51
N ALA A 6 27.62 -14.75 0.50
CA ALA A 6 27.02 -13.92 -0.54
C ALA A 6 25.84 -14.60 -1.28
N ASP A 7 25.64 -15.90 -1.05
CA ASP A 7 24.61 -16.76 -1.64
C ASP A 7 23.43 -17.09 -0.70
N ASP A 8 23.15 -16.35 0.39
CA ASP A 8 21.94 -16.61 1.18
C ASP A 8 20.68 -16.23 0.37
N PRO A 9 19.89 -17.20 -0.13
CA PRO A 9 18.74 -16.91 -0.98
C PRO A 9 17.67 -16.10 -0.24
N TRP A 10 17.61 -16.20 1.09
CA TRP A 10 16.68 -15.40 1.90
C TRP A 10 17.12 -13.94 2.02
N ARG A 11 18.44 -13.67 2.07
CA ARG A 11 18.93 -12.29 1.99
C ARG A 11 18.61 -11.71 0.63
N ARG A 12 18.91 -12.41 -0.47
CA ARG A 12 18.55 -11.97 -1.83
C ARG A 12 17.05 -11.67 -1.95
N LEU A 13 16.20 -12.59 -1.49
CA LEU A 13 14.76 -12.39 -1.45
C LEU A 13 14.37 -11.12 -0.67
N SER A 14 14.99 -10.89 0.49
CA SER A 14 14.70 -9.71 1.31
C SER A 14 15.02 -8.40 0.58
N HIS A 15 16.15 -8.33 -0.15
CA HIS A 15 16.52 -7.17 -0.95
C HIS A 15 15.52 -6.92 -2.08
N LEU A 16 15.18 -7.97 -2.83
CA LEU A 16 14.21 -7.91 -3.92
C LEU A 16 12.82 -7.48 -3.46
N LEU A 17 12.38 -7.95 -2.29
CA LEU A 17 11.10 -7.52 -1.70
C LEU A 17 11.13 -6.03 -1.33
N VAL A 18 12.18 -5.56 -0.64
CA VAL A 18 12.30 -4.14 -0.27
C VAL A 18 12.32 -3.24 -1.51
N GLU A 19 13.11 -3.60 -2.52
CA GLU A 19 13.17 -2.88 -3.79
C GLU A 19 11.79 -2.88 -4.48
N ARG A 20 11.12 -4.03 -4.55
CA ARG A 20 9.78 -4.14 -5.14
C ARG A 20 8.77 -3.27 -4.40
N ARG A 21 8.79 -3.24 -3.06
CA ARG A 21 7.88 -2.41 -2.27
C ARG A 21 8.02 -0.93 -2.61
N VAL A 22 9.26 -0.42 -2.69
CA VAL A 22 9.53 0.97 -3.07
C VAL A 22 9.14 1.23 -4.53
N HIS A 23 9.36 0.27 -5.43
CA HIS A 23 8.96 0.37 -6.84
C HIS A 23 7.43 0.38 -7.04
N LEU A 24 6.67 -0.26 -6.14
CA LEU A 24 5.21 -0.21 -6.16
C LEU A 24 4.65 1.16 -5.75
N GLY A 25 5.42 1.97 -5.02
CA GLY A 25 5.04 3.32 -4.62
C GLY A 25 6.05 3.93 -3.65
N SER A 26 6.41 5.21 -3.85
CA SER A 26 7.41 5.89 -3.00
C SER A 26 6.98 6.02 -1.54
N GLU A 27 5.67 6.14 -1.27
CA GLU A 27 5.11 6.15 0.08
C GLU A 27 5.22 4.80 0.80
N TYR A 28 5.39 3.71 0.04
CA TYR A 28 5.56 2.39 0.60
C TYR A 28 6.93 2.16 1.17
N ASP A 29 7.88 3.10 1.11
CA ASP A 29 9.10 3.08 1.93
C ASP A 29 8.76 2.89 3.43
N ASP A 30 7.61 3.42 3.86
CA ASP A 30 7.00 3.06 5.13
C ASP A 30 6.22 1.73 5.04
N ARG A 31 6.75 0.70 5.70
CA ARG A 31 6.10 -0.61 5.84
C ARG A 31 4.68 -0.53 6.38
N LYS A 32 4.34 0.42 7.26
CA LYS A 32 2.98 0.56 7.80
C LYS A 32 2.01 0.93 6.70
N LYS A 33 2.37 1.89 5.84
CA LYS A 33 1.57 2.30 4.68
C LYS A 33 1.42 1.15 3.69
N PHE A 34 2.50 0.43 3.40
CA PHE A 34 2.46 -0.76 2.55
C PHE A 34 1.53 -1.85 3.11
N CYS A 35 1.61 -2.14 4.41
CA CYS A 35 0.76 -3.13 5.06
C CYS A 35 -0.72 -2.70 5.06
N ALA A 36 -1.00 -1.41 5.28
CA ALA A 36 -2.35 -0.87 5.19
C ALA A 36 -2.94 -1.01 3.77
N ALA A 37 -2.13 -0.74 2.74
CA ALA A 37 -2.55 -0.84 1.34
C ALA A 37 -2.75 -2.30 0.86
N THR A 38 -1.91 -3.22 1.31
CA THR A 38 -1.93 -4.62 0.84
C THR A 38 -2.70 -5.58 1.74
N GLY A 39 -3.06 -5.15 2.95
CA GLY A 39 -3.65 -6.00 3.99
C GLY A 39 -2.67 -7.02 4.58
N LEU A 40 -1.37 -6.93 4.27
CA LEU A 40 -0.35 -7.80 4.86
C LEU A 40 -0.12 -7.44 6.32
N ASN A 41 0.17 -8.46 7.14
CA ASN A 41 0.53 -8.25 8.53
C ASN A 41 1.93 -7.59 8.63
N TYR A 42 2.03 -6.51 9.41
CA TYR A 42 3.29 -5.77 9.58
C TYR A 42 4.44 -6.65 10.08
N LYS A 43 4.17 -7.55 11.03
CA LYS A 43 5.20 -8.45 11.56
C LYS A 43 5.63 -9.48 10.51
N LEU A 44 4.71 -9.94 9.66
CA LEU A 44 5.06 -10.82 8.54
C LEU A 44 6.02 -10.14 7.57
N VAL A 45 5.70 -8.91 7.13
CA VAL A 45 6.57 -8.11 6.25
C VAL A 45 7.91 -7.84 6.91
N GLN A 46 7.93 -7.46 8.19
CA GLN A 46 9.16 -7.24 8.94
C GLN A 46 10.01 -8.51 9.03
N ASP A 47 9.40 -9.66 9.31
CA ASP A 47 10.14 -10.90 9.53
C ASP A 47 10.77 -11.42 8.23
N ILE A 48 10.11 -11.27 7.07
CA ILE A 48 10.66 -11.68 5.78
C ILE A 48 11.69 -10.68 5.22
N GLU A 49 11.42 -9.37 5.27
CA GLU A 49 12.35 -8.36 4.75
C GLU A 49 13.61 -8.17 5.61
N LYS A 50 13.56 -8.58 6.89
CA LYS A 50 14.75 -8.56 7.76
C LYS A 50 15.36 -9.95 7.95
N VAL A 51 14.89 -10.96 7.21
CA VAL A 51 15.36 -12.35 7.31
C VAL A 51 15.31 -12.88 8.76
N ARG A 52 14.34 -12.43 9.57
CA ARG A 52 14.17 -12.89 10.96
C ARG A 52 13.60 -14.30 11.03
N ARG A 53 12.88 -14.70 9.98
CA ARG A 53 12.33 -16.05 9.81
C ARG A 53 12.57 -16.50 8.37
N ARG A 54 12.75 -17.82 8.19
CA ARG A 54 13.02 -18.48 6.90
C ARG A 54 12.09 -19.66 6.63
N ASN A 55 11.12 -19.89 7.52
CA ASN A 55 10.26 -21.07 7.57
C ASN A 55 8.78 -20.69 7.40
N PHE A 56 8.47 -20.00 6.30
CA PHE A 56 7.09 -19.61 6.01
C PHE A 56 6.34 -20.74 5.32
N ALA A 57 5.10 -20.98 5.75
CA ALA A 57 4.22 -21.94 5.09
C ALA A 57 3.85 -21.48 3.67
N PRO A 58 3.62 -22.39 2.72
CA PRO A 58 3.26 -22.03 1.34
C PRO A 58 2.08 -21.05 1.20
N PRO A 59 0.98 -21.15 1.98
CA PRO A 59 -0.10 -20.16 1.92
C PRO A 59 0.32 -18.75 2.33
N THR A 60 1.29 -18.65 3.24
CA THR A 60 1.85 -17.36 3.66
C THR A 60 2.72 -16.77 2.57
N LEU A 61 3.53 -17.58 1.90
CA LEU A 61 4.33 -17.15 0.75
C LEU A 61 3.43 -16.65 -0.39
N ALA A 62 2.33 -17.36 -0.69
CA ALA A 62 1.37 -16.93 -1.70
C ALA A 62 0.70 -15.58 -1.35
N LYS A 63 0.41 -15.33 -0.07
CA LYS A 63 -0.09 -14.02 0.40
C LYS A 63 0.95 -12.92 0.19
N ILE A 64 2.22 -13.22 0.47
CA ILE A 64 3.32 -12.28 0.23
C ILE A 64 3.44 -11.99 -1.27
N GLU A 65 3.49 -13.01 -2.13
CA GLU A 65 3.55 -12.83 -3.60
C GLU A 65 2.43 -11.92 -4.10
N LYS A 66 1.20 -12.15 -3.65
CA LYS A 66 0.05 -11.30 -3.96
C LYS A 66 0.27 -9.85 -3.50
N GLY A 67 0.71 -9.63 -2.26
CA GLY A 67 0.94 -8.28 -1.73
C GLY A 67 2.05 -7.51 -2.46
N TYR A 68 3.08 -8.20 -2.93
CA TYR A 68 4.18 -7.61 -3.71
C TYR A 68 3.92 -7.58 -5.22
N ARG A 69 2.71 -7.95 -5.65
CA ARG A 69 2.31 -8.05 -7.07
C ARG A 69 3.30 -8.87 -7.89
N TRP A 70 3.64 -10.04 -7.37
CA TRP A 70 4.40 -11.08 -8.04
C TRP A 70 3.50 -12.25 -8.37
N ARG A 71 3.82 -12.97 -9.46
CA ARG A 71 3.12 -14.20 -9.83
C ARG A 71 3.32 -15.27 -8.76
N PRO A 72 2.31 -16.13 -8.55
CA PRO A 72 2.46 -17.30 -7.69
C PRO A 72 3.69 -18.12 -8.07
N GLY A 73 4.53 -18.47 -7.08
CA GLY A 73 5.77 -19.22 -7.28
C GLY A 73 7.04 -18.37 -7.42
N SER A 74 6.93 -17.05 -7.60
CA SER A 74 8.09 -16.16 -7.71
C SER A 74 9.04 -16.24 -6.53
N ILE A 75 8.54 -16.39 -5.30
CA ILE A 75 9.41 -16.53 -4.12
C ILE A 75 10.19 -17.84 -4.19
N ARG A 76 9.54 -18.93 -4.62
CA ARG A 76 10.23 -20.22 -4.79
C ARG A 76 11.32 -20.12 -5.84
N ASP A 77 11.05 -19.44 -6.94
CA ASP A 77 12.01 -19.28 -8.04
C ASP A 77 13.23 -18.45 -7.59
N VAL A 78 13.02 -17.37 -6.83
CA VAL A 78 14.12 -16.60 -6.19
C VAL A 78 14.93 -17.47 -5.23
N LEU A 79 14.26 -18.27 -4.40
CA LEU A 79 14.95 -19.16 -3.45
C LEU A 79 15.74 -20.27 -4.15
N ALA A 80 15.36 -20.62 -5.38
CA ALA A 80 16.09 -21.55 -6.26
C ALA A 80 17.19 -20.86 -7.09
N GLY A 81 17.41 -19.54 -6.92
CA GLY A 81 18.42 -18.76 -7.63
C GLY A 81 17.92 -18.05 -8.90
N GLY A 82 16.65 -18.24 -9.25
CA GLY A 82 15.99 -17.54 -10.35
C GLY A 82 15.55 -16.12 -10.00
N GLU A 83 14.65 -15.55 -10.82
CA GLU A 83 14.12 -14.19 -10.68
C GLU A 83 12.61 -14.19 -10.39
N PRO A 84 12.09 -13.19 -9.65
CA PRO A 84 10.65 -13.08 -9.45
C PRO A 84 9.97 -12.56 -10.72
N THR A 85 8.74 -12.98 -10.96
CA THR A 85 7.96 -12.49 -12.10
C THR A 85 6.87 -11.53 -11.63
N PRO A 86 6.85 -10.26 -12.07
CA PRO A 86 5.71 -9.37 -11.84
C PRO A 86 4.41 -9.99 -12.35
N ASP A 87 3.29 -9.80 -11.65
CA ASP A 87 1.99 -10.35 -12.04
C ASP A 87 1.40 -9.72 -13.31
N GLY A 88 2.03 -8.68 -13.86
CA GLY A 88 1.63 -7.99 -15.08
C GLY A 88 0.44 -7.05 -14.89
N SER A 89 -0.12 -7.00 -13.68
CA SER A 89 -1.11 -6.00 -13.30
C SER A 89 -0.44 -4.62 -13.39
N PRO A 90 -1.07 -3.63 -14.03
CA PRO A 90 -0.54 -2.27 -14.03
C PRO A 90 -0.17 -1.85 -12.62
N ILE A 91 1.05 -1.31 -12.44
CA ILE A 91 1.37 -0.57 -11.22
C ILE A 91 0.43 0.62 -11.28
N ASP A 92 -0.57 0.60 -10.43
CA ASP A 92 -1.57 1.65 -10.41
C ASP A 92 -0.92 2.85 -9.72
N ILE A 93 -0.17 3.62 -10.50
CA ILE A 93 0.40 4.90 -10.09
C ILE A 93 -0.69 5.94 -9.78
N ALA A 94 -1.94 5.65 -10.17
CA ALA A 94 -3.14 6.40 -9.80
C ALA A 94 -3.82 5.83 -8.54
N ALA A 95 -3.39 4.66 -8.03
CA ALA A 95 -3.73 4.19 -6.69
C ALA A 95 -2.92 4.93 -5.60
N ARG A 96 -2.98 6.27 -5.63
CA ARG A 96 -3.32 7.02 -4.42
C ARG A 96 -4.53 6.32 -3.77
N PRO A 97 -4.89 6.54 -2.50
CA PRO A 97 -6.26 6.30 -2.10
C PRO A 97 -7.15 7.20 -2.96
N ALA A 98 -7.48 6.74 -4.16
CA ALA A 98 -8.57 7.22 -4.98
C ALA A 98 -9.78 6.97 -4.10
N ASP A 99 -10.30 8.07 -3.57
CA ASP A 99 -11.70 8.41 -3.81
C ASP A 99 -12.63 7.20 -3.77
N ILE A 100 -13.35 7.12 -2.66
CA ILE A 100 -14.75 6.70 -2.61
C ILE A 100 -15.31 6.65 -4.03
N GLU A 101 -15.50 5.44 -4.55
CA GLU A 101 -16.21 5.21 -5.81
C GLU A 101 -17.48 6.07 -5.82
N LEU A 102 -17.46 7.14 -6.62
CA LEU A 102 -18.69 7.81 -7.02
C LEU A 102 -19.39 6.82 -7.94
N GLN A 103 -20.33 6.06 -7.36
CA GLN A 103 -21.33 5.37 -8.15
C GLN A 103 -22.03 6.40 -9.05
N PRO A 104 -22.12 6.17 -10.37
CA PRO A 104 -22.87 7.06 -11.24
C PRO A 104 -24.35 6.98 -10.85
N GLY A 105 -24.84 7.99 -10.12
CA GLY A 105 -26.24 8.06 -9.71
C GLY A 105 -26.57 8.84 -8.44
N HIS A 106 -25.59 9.16 -7.59
CA HIS A 106 -25.81 10.08 -6.45
C HIS A 106 -24.99 11.36 -6.66
N THR A 107 -25.62 12.50 -6.42
CA THR A 107 -25.08 13.84 -6.65
C THR A 107 -23.71 14.06 -5.98
N GLY A 108 -22.64 13.99 -6.78
CA GLY A 108 -21.45 14.85 -6.80
C GLY A 108 -20.50 14.96 -5.60
N TYR A 109 -20.84 14.50 -4.40
CA TYR A 109 -20.06 14.78 -3.18
C TYR A 109 -19.38 13.55 -2.57
N PRO A 110 -18.16 13.70 -2.00
CA PRO A 110 -17.56 12.67 -1.16
C PRO A 110 -18.42 12.31 0.05
N ARG A 111 -18.35 11.04 0.49
CA ARG A 111 -19.12 10.53 1.64
C ARG A 111 -18.95 11.33 2.94
N TRP A 112 -17.77 11.90 3.18
CA TRP A 112 -17.49 12.69 4.38
C TRP A 112 -18.07 14.12 4.31
N VAL A 113 -18.35 14.62 3.09
CA VAL A 113 -19.11 15.86 2.89
C VAL A 113 -20.59 15.58 3.15
N GLY A 114 -21.13 14.51 2.56
CA GLY A 114 -22.50 14.07 2.79
C GLY A 114 -23.52 15.19 2.49
N ASP A 115 -24.44 15.41 3.42
CA ASP A 115 -25.47 16.47 3.38
C ASP A 115 -25.10 17.73 4.18
N ASP A 116 -23.87 17.85 4.71
CA ASP A 116 -23.46 19.02 5.48
C ASP A 116 -23.36 20.27 4.55
N PRO A 117 -24.21 21.30 4.74
CA PRO A 117 -24.24 22.45 3.84
C PRO A 117 -22.93 23.24 3.81
N PHE A 118 -22.20 23.27 4.92
CA PHE A 118 -20.93 23.98 5.02
C PHE A 118 -19.82 23.21 4.31
N LEU A 119 -19.78 21.87 4.47
CA LEU A 119 -18.82 21.05 3.75
C LEU A 119 -19.12 21.00 2.24
N ARG A 120 -20.38 21.05 1.83
CA ARG A 120 -20.76 21.20 0.41
C ARG A 120 -20.30 22.54 -0.15
N HIS A 121 -20.51 23.63 0.59
CA HIS A 121 -20.02 24.94 0.18
C HIS A 121 -18.50 24.97 -0.02
N ILE A 122 -17.73 24.33 0.87
CA ILE A 122 -16.28 24.17 0.69
C ILE A 122 -15.95 23.31 -0.55
N TRP A 123 -16.72 22.24 -0.79
CA TRP A 123 -16.51 21.34 -1.92
C TRP A 123 -16.86 21.98 -3.27
N ASP A 124 -17.88 22.83 -3.33
CA ASP A 124 -18.33 23.53 -4.54
C ASP A 124 -17.50 24.77 -4.88
N PHE A 125 -16.50 25.12 -4.07
CA PHE A 125 -15.65 26.28 -4.29
C PHE A 125 -14.68 26.05 -5.47
N ASP A 126 -15.08 26.50 -6.65
CA ASP A 126 -14.43 26.26 -7.94
C ASP A 126 -13.06 26.94 -8.09
N ASP A 127 -12.86 28.07 -7.41
CA ASP A 127 -11.59 28.82 -7.40
C ASP A 127 -10.43 28.09 -6.69
N ALA A 128 -10.70 27.01 -5.95
CA ALA A 128 -9.67 26.20 -5.31
C ALA A 128 -9.47 24.83 -6.00
N PRO A 129 -8.20 24.40 -6.15
CA PRO A 129 -7.90 23.02 -6.53
C PRO A 129 -8.62 22.02 -5.62
N GLU A 130 -9.03 20.87 -6.17
CA GLU A 130 -9.74 19.83 -5.41
C GLU A 130 -8.97 19.38 -4.15
N ALA A 131 -7.65 19.33 -4.24
CA ALA A 131 -6.78 19.00 -3.11
C ALA A 131 -6.94 19.98 -1.93
N GLU A 132 -7.11 21.27 -2.22
CA GLU A 132 -7.28 22.32 -1.21
C GLU A 132 -8.68 22.28 -0.60
N ARG A 133 -9.72 22.08 -1.41
CA ARG A 133 -11.09 21.88 -0.92
C ARG A 133 -11.20 20.65 -0.01
N ARG A 134 -10.53 19.55 -0.40
CA ARG A 134 -10.46 18.32 0.40
C ARG A 134 -9.73 18.56 1.72
N PHE A 135 -8.61 19.27 1.69
CA PHE A 135 -7.86 19.62 2.90
C PHE A 135 -8.71 20.47 3.85
N ALA A 136 -9.35 21.52 3.34
CA ALA A 136 -10.20 22.41 4.12
C ALA A 136 -11.37 21.65 4.79
N GLY A 137 -12.05 20.78 4.05
CA GLY A 137 -13.15 19.99 4.60
C GLY A 137 -12.72 19.01 5.69
N HIS A 138 -11.57 18.34 5.53
CA HIS A 138 -11.02 17.48 6.59
C HIS A 138 -10.54 18.29 7.81
N ALA A 139 -9.96 19.47 7.62
CA ALA A 139 -9.54 20.34 8.72
C ALA A 139 -10.73 20.79 9.58
N VAL A 140 -11.87 21.10 8.95
CA VAL A 140 -13.12 21.43 9.66
C VAL A 140 -13.62 20.25 10.49
N LEU A 141 -13.66 19.04 9.91
CA LEU A 141 -14.08 17.84 10.63
C LEU A 141 -13.16 17.53 11.82
N LEU A 142 -11.86 17.70 11.66
CA LEU A 142 -10.88 17.52 12.75
C LEU A 142 -11.08 18.55 13.86
N LEU A 143 -11.24 19.83 13.53
CA LEU A 143 -11.46 20.89 14.52
C LEU A 143 -12.78 20.68 15.29
N ARG A 144 -13.84 20.21 14.61
CA ARG A 144 -15.11 19.86 15.26
C ARG A 144 -14.95 18.68 16.23
N SER A 145 -14.18 17.65 15.86
CA SER A 145 -13.95 16.47 16.70
C SER A 145 -13.12 16.74 17.97
N VAL A 146 -12.39 17.87 18.02
CA VAL A 146 -11.59 18.29 19.19
C VAL A 146 -12.39 19.23 20.10
N ALA A 147 -13.51 19.76 19.62
CA ALA A 147 -14.36 20.69 20.36
C ALA A 147 -15.52 20.01 21.11
N GLU A 148 -15.69 18.70 20.95
CA GLU A 148 -16.63 17.82 21.68
C GLU A 148 -15.91 17.06 22.80
#